data_AF-A0A642KLY8-F1
#
_entry.id   AF-A0A642KLY8-F1
#
_cell.length_a   1.000
_cell.length_b   1.000
_cell.length_c   1.000
_cell.angle_alpha   90.00
_cell.angle_beta   90.00
_cell.angle_gamma   90.00
#
_symmetry.space_group_name_H-M   'P 1'
#
loop_
_entity.id
_entity.type
_entity.pdbx_description
1 polymer ?
#
loop_
_entity_poly.entity_id
_entity_poly.type
_entity_poly.pdbx_seq_one_letter_code
_entity_poly.pdbx_strand_id
1 'polypeptide(L)'
;MNENGRLPRSSSHMLNLPPFEDINEENYAPLIAKMNEITEENVDYIHNSRKHKNSAFISYRSYYCKNTSNGWDVEKLADYIKDYHKETDGTIWDVIYYPSGVLSSELMPEFRRWGFISYVDRKLRETDEVWIFNTSNSNGEVGYFDSWWTQGEIISLMYIKKHNPDKLPTIFIFDTTLGCAQQMPDSFIPDVPDEVDKELVRYFCNSDFMSGGVESLAPMRLFRQLSDEELEEIVLPHMNMLMQTMMTGFSDKHSLDGNTTLPQLKSSLSSHTYDLSFVENRLIVCPDCFNKGTTINDFQQVSFIRSYMNVNNELTPSQVKGVNIIIPEDMERIIERKEWECPSCHTKYCIQENTDTLLSMWWPIRAGRYTGPDNCIIENIPVYEIKKLNS
;
A
#
# COMPACT_ATOMS: atom_id res chain seq x y z
N MET A 1 -0.38 -13.04 13.09
CA MET A 1 -0.15 -13.70 14.39
C MET A 1 -1.20 -14.78 14.55
N ASN A 2 -0.86 -16.08 14.59
CA ASN A 2 -1.84 -17.11 14.97
C ASN A 2 -2.22 -16.94 16.45
N GLU A 3 -3.10 -17.78 17.00
CA GLU A 3 -3.87 -17.53 18.25
C GLU A 3 -3.06 -17.05 19.47
N ASN A 4 -1.73 -17.17 19.42
CA ASN A 4 -0.74 -16.57 20.33
C ASN A 4 0.46 -15.92 19.61
N GLY A 5 0.27 -15.06 18.62
CA GLY A 5 1.36 -14.22 18.15
C GLY A 5 2.39 -14.86 17.22
N ARG A 6 2.30 -16.15 16.85
CA ARG A 6 3.42 -16.86 16.21
C ARG A 6 3.19 -17.22 14.74
N LEU A 7 4.29 -17.22 13.98
CA LEU A 7 4.45 -17.96 12.73
C LEU A 7 4.80 -19.42 13.10
N PRO A 8 4.18 -20.44 12.48
CA PRO A 8 4.54 -21.83 12.75
C PRO A 8 5.80 -22.26 11.98
N ARG A 9 6.76 -22.78 12.77
CA ARG A 9 7.66 -23.92 12.53
C ARG A 9 9.03 -23.69 11.85
N SER A 10 10.05 -23.74 12.73
CA SER A 10 11.27 -24.57 12.72
C SER A 10 12.12 -24.60 11.43
N SER A 11 13.30 -23.98 11.53
CA SER A 11 14.34 -23.82 10.51
C SER A 11 15.19 -25.07 10.23
N SER A 12 14.97 -26.22 10.87
CA SER A 12 15.94 -27.33 10.87
C SER A 12 15.74 -28.42 9.82
N HIS A 13 14.82 -28.29 8.86
CA HIS A 13 14.55 -29.34 7.84
C HIS A 13 14.65 -28.89 6.38
N MET A 14 15.11 -27.67 6.08
CA MET A 14 15.04 -27.11 4.70
C MET A 14 16.38 -26.92 3.98
N LEU A 15 17.48 -27.45 4.52
CA LEU A 15 18.80 -27.34 3.90
C LEU A 15 19.19 -28.65 3.23
N ASN A 16 18.93 -28.74 1.92
CA ASN A 16 19.81 -29.28 0.88
C ASN A 16 19.00 -29.63 -0.37
N LEU A 17 19.04 -28.79 -1.41
CA LEU A 17 18.75 -29.21 -2.78
C LEU A 17 19.67 -28.47 -3.79
N PRO A 18 19.99 -29.10 -4.95
CA PRO A 18 21.07 -28.71 -5.85
C PRO A 18 20.64 -27.66 -6.89
N PRO A 19 21.59 -27.06 -7.63
CA PRO A 19 21.32 -25.95 -8.55
C PRO A 19 20.69 -26.40 -9.89
N PHE A 20 19.52 -25.84 -10.18
CA PHE A 20 18.95 -25.34 -11.46
C PHE A 20 19.07 -26.06 -12.81
N GLU A 21 19.93 -27.05 -13.01
CA GLU A 21 20.13 -27.61 -14.36
C GLU A 21 19.12 -28.70 -14.74
N ASP A 22 18.27 -29.17 -13.80
CA ASP A 22 17.28 -30.23 -14.04
C ASP A 22 15.83 -29.77 -13.79
N ILE A 23 15.23 -29.07 -14.77
CA ILE A 23 13.82 -28.66 -14.74
C ILE A 23 12.97 -29.68 -15.54
N ASN A 24 12.07 -30.43 -14.88
CA ASN A 24 11.00 -31.21 -15.52
C ASN A 24 9.65 -31.06 -14.79
N GLU A 25 8.53 -31.38 -15.46
CA GLU A 25 7.14 -31.27 -14.97
C GLU A 25 6.85 -32.06 -13.68
N GLU A 26 7.55 -33.17 -13.43
CA GLU A 26 7.33 -34.01 -12.24
C GLU A 26 7.79 -33.33 -10.94
N ASN A 27 8.70 -32.35 -11.02
CA ASN A 27 9.23 -31.63 -9.86
C ASN A 27 8.36 -30.42 -9.41
N TYR A 28 7.44 -29.94 -10.25
CA TYR A 28 6.59 -28.77 -9.95
C TYR A 28 5.20 -29.12 -9.42
N ALA A 29 4.67 -30.30 -9.77
CA ALA A 29 3.31 -30.71 -9.40
C ALA A 29 3.05 -30.67 -7.87
N PRO A 30 3.97 -31.11 -6.98
CA PRO A 30 3.78 -31.01 -5.53
C PRO A 30 3.77 -29.56 -5.02
N LEU A 31 4.43 -28.66 -5.74
CA LEU A 31 4.63 -27.26 -5.35
C LEU A 31 3.45 -26.39 -5.79
N ILE A 32 2.91 -26.63 -6.98
CA ILE A 32 1.62 -26.07 -7.42
C ILE A 32 0.49 -26.57 -6.51
N ALA A 33 0.49 -27.86 -6.14
CA ALA A 33 -0.47 -28.39 -5.17
C ALA A 33 -0.35 -27.67 -3.81
N LYS A 34 0.86 -27.40 -3.31
CA LYS A 34 1.07 -26.69 -2.05
C LYS A 34 0.69 -25.20 -2.13
N MET A 35 0.91 -24.56 -3.27
CA MET A 35 0.51 -23.16 -3.50
C MET A 35 -1.01 -23.03 -3.59
N ASN A 36 -1.67 -23.99 -4.22
CA ASN A 36 -3.13 -24.09 -4.22
C ASN A 36 -3.66 -24.38 -2.81
N GLU A 37 -3.03 -25.25 -2.04
CA GLU A 37 -3.38 -25.52 -0.63
C GLU A 37 -3.26 -24.24 0.24
N ILE A 38 -2.18 -23.46 0.10
CA ILE A 38 -2.03 -22.19 0.84
C ILE A 38 -3.03 -21.12 0.37
N THR A 39 -3.34 -21.11 -0.92
CA THR A 39 -4.36 -20.20 -1.48
C THR A 39 -5.73 -20.58 -0.96
N GLU A 40 -6.07 -21.88 -0.93
CA GLU A 40 -7.28 -22.43 -0.33
C GLU A 40 -7.33 -22.15 1.17
N GLU A 41 -6.26 -22.35 1.93
CA GLU A 41 -6.20 -22.02 3.37
C GLU A 41 -6.40 -20.52 3.63
N ASN A 42 -5.87 -19.64 2.79
CA ASN A 42 -6.09 -18.19 2.89
C ASN A 42 -7.52 -17.81 2.50
N VAL A 43 -8.07 -18.41 1.44
CA VAL A 43 -9.46 -18.23 1.01
C VAL A 43 -10.42 -18.74 2.08
N ASP A 44 -10.11 -19.88 2.70
CA ASP A 44 -10.85 -20.49 3.80
C ASP A 44 -10.72 -19.68 5.09
N TYR A 45 -9.55 -19.12 5.40
CA TYR A 45 -9.42 -18.18 6.51
C TYR A 45 -10.30 -16.95 6.29
N ILE A 46 -10.26 -16.35 5.09
CA ILE A 46 -11.11 -15.22 4.69
C ILE A 46 -12.60 -15.61 4.74
N HIS A 47 -12.96 -16.83 4.34
CA HIS A 47 -14.33 -17.33 4.39
C HIS A 47 -14.80 -17.64 5.82
N ASN A 48 -13.93 -18.17 6.68
CA ASN A 48 -14.25 -18.57 8.05
C ASN A 48 -14.16 -17.41 9.06
N SER A 49 -13.42 -16.34 8.76
CA SER A 49 -13.40 -15.10 9.55
C SER A 49 -14.63 -14.21 9.31
N ARG A 50 -15.48 -14.54 8.32
CA ARG A 50 -16.78 -13.87 8.05
C ARG A 50 -17.89 -14.24 9.05
N LYS A 51 -17.59 -14.35 10.34
CA LYS A 51 -18.64 -14.11 11.34
C LYS A 51 -18.79 -12.59 11.43
N HIS A 52 -19.61 -12.03 10.54
CA HIS A 52 -19.98 -10.62 10.45
C HIS A 52 -20.29 -10.06 11.84
N LYS A 53 -19.29 -9.41 12.44
CA LYS A 53 -19.51 -8.41 13.48
C LYS A 53 -19.36 -7.07 12.76
N ASN A 54 -20.30 -6.18 13.01
CA ASN A 54 -20.19 -4.82 12.50
C ASN A 54 -18.85 -4.23 12.96
N SER A 55 -18.15 -3.58 12.06
CA SER A 55 -16.80 -3.08 12.31
C SER A 55 -16.57 -1.67 11.78
N ALA A 56 -15.86 -0.88 12.57
CA ALA A 56 -15.46 0.48 12.24
C ALA A 56 -13.93 0.59 12.21
N PHE A 57 -13.40 1.23 11.17
CA PHE A 57 -11.99 1.57 11.06
C PHE A 57 -11.76 3.04 11.39
N ILE A 58 -10.88 3.34 12.34
CA ILE A 58 -10.47 4.73 12.60
C ILE A 58 -9.23 5.05 11.79
N SER A 59 -9.40 5.96 10.85
CA SER A 59 -8.30 6.59 10.14
C SER A 59 -7.88 7.88 10.85
N TYR A 60 -6.58 8.04 11.08
CA TYR A 60 -6.05 9.19 11.78
C TYR A 60 -4.58 9.42 11.45
N ARG A 61 -4.09 10.64 11.71
CA ARG A 61 -2.67 10.96 11.57
C ARG A 61 -1.93 10.63 12.87
N SER A 62 -0.89 9.81 12.78
CA SER A 62 -0.18 9.25 13.96
C SER A 62 0.35 10.30 14.93
N TYR A 63 0.70 11.50 14.44
CA TYR A 63 1.11 12.63 15.28
C TYR A 63 0.06 13.01 16.35
N TYR A 64 -1.23 12.80 16.04
CA TYR A 64 -2.35 13.12 16.94
C TYR A 64 -2.95 11.88 17.62
N CYS A 65 -2.22 10.75 17.63
CA CYS A 65 -2.65 9.52 18.33
C CYS A 65 -2.91 9.76 19.82
N LYS A 66 -2.16 10.68 20.43
CA LYS A 66 -2.15 10.98 21.87
C LYS A 66 -2.06 12.48 22.05
N ASN A 67 -2.94 13.05 22.86
CA ASN A 67 -2.99 14.47 23.25
C ASN A 67 -3.32 15.46 22.12
N THR A 68 -4.59 15.50 21.71
CA THR A 68 -5.13 16.73 21.09
C THR A 68 -5.30 17.82 22.15
N SER A 69 -5.28 19.09 21.75
CA SER A 69 -5.49 20.23 22.66
C SER A 69 -6.83 20.18 23.42
N ASN A 70 -7.79 19.43 22.88
CA ASN A 70 -9.16 19.36 23.36
C ASN A 70 -9.41 18.07 24.19
N GLY A 71 -8.35 17.31 24.49
CA GLY A 71 -8.43 16.11 25.33
C GLY A 71 -8.93 14.85 24.62
N TRP A 72 -9.20 14.90 23.31
CA TRP A 72 -9.49 13.72 22.50
C TRP A 72 -8.20 12.99 22.10
N ASP A 73 -8.31 11.68 21.96
CA ASP A 73 -7.30 10.79 21.39
C ASP A 73 -8.01 9.65 20.66
N VAL A 74 -7.25 8.80 19.96
CA VAL A 74 -7.82 7.71 19.16
C VAL A 74 -8.54 6.65 20.01
N GLU A 75 -8.07 6.43 21.24
CA GLU A 75 -8.67 5.46 22.17
C GLU A 75 -10.05 5.95 22.64
N LYS A 76 -10.17 7.22 22.99
CA LYS A 76 -11.45 7.85 23.34
C LYS A 76 -12.42 7.90 22.17
N LEU A 77 -11.94 8.13 20.96
CA LEU A 77 -12.79 8.02 19.77
C LEU A 77 -13.28 6.58 19.59
N ALA A 78 -12.42 5.59 19.80
CA ALA A 78 -12.82 4.18 19.70
C ALA A 78 -13.91 3.81 20.72
N ASP A 79 -13.80 4.30 21.95
CA ASP A 79 -14.84 4.12 22.97
C ASP A 79 -16.13 4.89 22.61
N TYR A 80 -16.00 6.12 22.11
CA TYR A 80 -17.13 6.90 21.60
C TYR A 80 -17.91 6.16 20.49
N ILE A 81 -17.22 5.53 19.53
CA ILE A 81 -17.86 4.79 18.44
C ILE A 81 -18.64 3.58 18.97
N LYS A 82 -18.06 2.85 19.93
CA LYS A 82 -18.74 1.70 20.57
C LYS A 82 -20.00 2.15 21.31
N ASP A 83 -19.90 3.25 22.05
CA ASP A 83 -21.03 3.81 22.79
C ASP A 83 -22.10 4.35 21.84
N TYR A 84 -21.71 5.07 20.78
CA TYR A 84 -22.60 5.57 19.73
C TYR A 84 -23.47 4.43 19.16
N HIS A 85 -22.85 3.33 18.72
CA HIS A 85 -23.59 2.21 18.15
C HIS A 85 -24.43 1.46 19.18
N LYS A 86 -23.90 1.27 20.39
CA LYS A 86 -24.68 0.68 21.48
C LYS A 86 -25.94 1.50 21.81
N GLU A 87 -25.88 2.82 21.68
CA GLU A 87 -27.02 3.72 21.89
C GLU A 87 -27.98 3.77 20.69
N THR A 88 -27.47 3.73 19.46
CA THR A 88 -28.28 3.88 18.24
C THR A 88 -28.93 2.57 17.77
N ASP A 89 -28.20 1.46 17.79
CA ASP A 89 -28.65 0.17 17.27
C ASP A 89 -28.58 -0.99 18.29
N GLY A 90 -28.01 -0.75 19.48
CA GLY A 90 -27.92 -1.74 20.56
C GLY A 90 -26.83 -2.79 20.35
N THR A 91 -25.96 -2.63 19.36
CA THR A 91 -24.90 -3.58 19.03
C THR A 91 -23.52 -3.11 19.51
N ILE A 92 -22.62 -4.06 19.68
CA ILE A 92 -21.22 -3.77 20.02
C ILE A 92 -20.40 -3.99 18.77
N TRP A 93 -19.84 -2.90 18.26
CA TRP A 93 -18.99 -2.91 17.08
C TRP A 93 -17.54 -3.22 17.44
N ASP A 94 -16.85 -3.90 16.53
CA ASP A 94 -15.39 -4.02 16.58
C ASP A 94 -14.76 -2.73 16.03
N VAL A 95 -13.82 -2.15 16.77
CA VAL A 95 -13.21 -0.87 16.37
C VAL A 95 -11.72 -1.07 16.16
N ILE A 96 -11.29 -0.85 14.92
CA ILE A 96 -9.96 -1.17 14.43
C ILE A 96 -9.20 0.13 14.14
N TYR A 97 -7.98 0.23 14.64
CA TYR A 97 -7.04 1.28 14.24
C TYR A 97 -5.62 0.77 14.42
N TYR A 98 -4.71 1.26 13.59
CA TYR A 98 -3.30 0.88 13.71
C TYR A 98 -2.61 1.70 14.79
N PRO A 99 -1.64 1.14 15.52
CA PRO A 99 -0.87 1.92 16.50
C PRO A 99 0.00 2.97 15.80
N SER A 100 0.32 4.06 16.51
CA SER A 100 1.26 5.07 16.02
C SER A 100 2.63 4.45 15.75
N GLY A 101 3.21 4.72 14.57
CA GLY A 101 4.51 4.22 14.19
C GLY A 101 5.33 5.23 13.39
N VAL A 102 6.54 4.83 13.01
CA VAL A 102 7.51 5.67 12.29
C VAL A 102 7.34 5.68 10.77
N LEU A 103 6.31 5.00 10.25
CA LEU A 103 6.04 4.90 8.81
C LEU A 103 5.93 6.27 8.13
N SER A 104 5.43 7.28 8.84
CA SER A 104 5.29 8.64 8.28
C SER A 104 6.62 9.37 8.06
N SER A 105 7.68 9.00 8.78
CA SER A 105 9.02 9.61 8.72
C SER A 105 10.10 8.69 8.12
N GLU A 106 9.72 7.47 7.75
CA GLU A 106 10.62 6.47 7.17
C GLU A 106 11.01 6.85 5.72
N LEU A 107 12.30 6.73 5.42
CA LEU A 107 12.84 6.82 4.07
C LEU A 107 12.59 5.50 3.33
N MET A 108 11.37 5.33 2.82
CA MET A 108 10.95 4.12 2.13
C MET A 108 10.87 4.28 0.60
N PRO A 109 11.07 3.20 -0.17
CA PRO A 109 10.77 3.20 -1.59
C PRO A 109 9.27 3.24 -1.86
N GLU A 110 8.92 3.62 -3.09
CA GLU A 110 7.53 3.80 -3.51
C GLU A 110 6.74 2.50 -3.49
N PHE A 111 7.32 1.40 -4.01
CA PHE A 111 6.76 0.04 -3.90
C PHE A 111 6.31 -0.29 -2.47
N ARG A 112 7.12 0.07 -1.48
CA ARG A 112 6.85 -0.21 -0.08
C ARG A 112 5.69 0.64 0.48
N ARG A 113 5.60 1.92 0.10
CA ARG A 113 4.42 2.76 0.45
C ARG A 113 3.14 2.11 -0.04
N TRP A 114 3.14 1.67 -1.30
CA TRP A 114 1.98 1.02 -1.90
C TRP A 114 1.68 -0.35 -1.31
N GLY A 115 2.69 -1.11 -0.86
CA GLY A 115 2.45 -2.35 -0.13
C GLY A 115 1.73 -2.12 1.20
N PHE A 116 2.07 -1.06 1.93
CA PHE A 116 1.31 -0.66 3.11
C PHE A 116 -0.12 -0.21 2.78
N ILE A 117 -0.28 0.59 1.72
CA ILE A 117 -1.62 1.03 1.28
C ILE A 117 -2.48 -0.18 0.89
N SER A 118 -1.92 -1.18 0.22
CA SER A 118 -2.60 -2.43 -0.14
C SER A 118 -3.08 -3.20 1.10
N TYR A 119 -2.34 -3.14 2.19
CA TYR A 119 -2.77 -3.73 3.46
C TYR A 119 -3.97 -2.97 4.07
N VAL A 120 -3.96 -1.64 3.98
CA VAL A 120 -5.07 -0.81 4.44
C VAL A 120 -6.31 -0.98 3.56
N ASP A 121 -6.17 -1.01 2.23
CA ASP A 121 -7.25 -1.27 1.27
C ASP A 121 -8.04 -2.54 1.63
N ARG A 122 -7.34 -3.65 1.93
CA ARG A 122 -7.98 -4.88 2.40
C ARG A 122 -8.84 -4.69 3.64
N LYS A 123 -8.32 -3.94 4.63
CA LYS A 123 -9.09 -3.67 5.84
C LYS A 123 -10.29 -2.79 5.59
N LEU A 124 -10.15 -1.76 4.76
CA LEU A 124 -11.27 -0.90 4.39
C LEU A 124 -12.38 -1.67 3.65
N ARG A 125 -12.03 -2.69 2.85
CA ARG A 125 -13.01 -3.59 2.20
C ARG A 125 -13.74 -4.54 3.15
N GLU A 126 -13.19 -4.76 4.33
CA GLU A 126 -13.74 -5.65 5.35
C GLU A 126 -14.57 -4.89 6.39
N THR A 127 -14.48 -3.56 6.42
CA THR A 127 -15.14 -2.70 7.41
C THR A 127 -16.46 -2.15 6.90
N ASP A 128 -17.41 -1.96 7.82
CA ASP A 128 -18.72 -1.37 7.50
C ASP A 128 -18.67 0.17 7.58
N GLU A 129 -17.82 0.71 8.44
CA GLU A 129 -17.64 2.14 8.64
C GLU A 129 -16.17 2.57 8.67
N VAL A 130 -15.92 3.79 8.19
CA VAL A 130 -14.64 4.47 8.30
C VAL A 130 -14.83 5.80 9.01
N TRP A 131 -14.13 5.97 10.11
CA TRP A 131 -14.16 7.16 10.95
C TRP A 131 -12.86 7.93 10.78
N ILE A 132 -12.95 9.10 10.14
CA ILE A 132 -11.84 10.03 9.97
C ILE A 132 -11.72 10.87 11.24
N PHE A 133 -10.65 10.67 12.00
CA PHE A 133 -10.34 11.47 13.17
C PHE A 133 -9.72 12.81 12.74
N ASN A 134 -10.57 13.82 12.57
CA ASN A 134 -10.17 15.09 12.02
C ASN A 134 -9.62 16.01 13.12
N THR A 135 -8.29 16.05 13.21
CA THR A 135 -7.56 16.80 14.22
C THR A 135 -7.01 18.09 13.66
N SER A 136 -7.32 19.20 14.33
CA SER A 136 -6.70 20.50 14.07
C SER A 136 -5.47 20.70 14.96
N ASN A 137 -4.45 21.40 14.46
CA ASN A 137 -3.34 21.84 15.29
C ASN A 137 -3.75 23.03 16.18
N SER A 138 -2.83 23.51 17.04
CA SER A 138 -3.06 24.64 17.95
C SER A 138 -3.44 25.95 17.25
N ASN A 139 -3.23 26.05 15.94
CA ASN A 139 -3.57 27.21 15.12
C ASN A 139 -4.90 27.01 14.36
N GLY A 140 -5.61 25.90 14.60
CA GLY A 140 -6.86 25.56 13.92
C GLY A 140 -6.67 24.95 12.53
N GLU A 141 -5.44 24.64 12.11
CA GLU A 141 -5.19 24.05 10.80
C GLU A 141 -5.48 22.55 10.84
N VAL A 142 -6.34 22.09 9.95
CA VAL A 142 -6.70 20.68 9.79
C VAL A 142 -5.57 19.97 9.05
N GLY A 143 -4.91 19.03 9.73
CA GLY A 143 -3.69 18.39 9.23
C GLY A 143 -3.86 16.94 8.79
N TYR A 144 -5.08 16.38 8.80
CA TYR A 144 -5.32 14.98 8.45
C TYR A 144 -4.83 14.67 7.02
N PHE A 145 -5.19 15.55 6.08
CA PHE A 145 -4.93 15.44 4.65
C PHE A 145 -3.46 15.70 4.25
N ASP A 146 -2.60 16.10 5.18
CA ASP A 146 -1.17 16.38 4.92
C ASP A 146 -0.29 15.12 5.05
N SER A 147 -0.86 13.94 5.29
CA SER A 147 -0.08 12.72 5.55
C SER A 147 -0.25 11.72 4.42
N TRP A 148 0.82 11.34 3.72
CA TRP A 148 0.78 10.34 2.64
C TRP A 148 -0.05 9.09 2.99
N TRP A 149 0.03 8.65 4.25
CA TRP A 149 -0.73 7.52 4.79
C TRP A 149 -2.25 7.73 4.68
N THR A 150 -2.75 8.87 5.16
CA THR A 150 -4.18 9.18 5.16
C THR A 150 -4.67 9.44 3.74
N GLN A 151 -3.79 9.91 2.86
CA GLN A 151 -4.11 10.03 1.45
C GLN A 151 -4.25 8.67 0.78
N GLY A 152 -3.36 7.72 1.11
CA GLY A 152 -3.45 6.34 0.64
C GLY A 152 -4.76 5.66 1.06
N GLU A 153 -5.26 5.97 2.26
CA GLU A 153 -6.59 5.53 2.73
C GLU A 153 -7.71 6.10 1.87
N ILE A 154 -7.69 7.41 1.56
CA ILE A 154 -8.68 8.01 0.66
C ILE A 154 -8.61 7.39 -0.74
N ILE A 155 -7.41 7.18 -1.30
CA ILE A 155 -7.23 6.52 -2.60
C ILE A 155 -7.82 5.10 -2.58
N SER A 156 -7.63 4.37 -1.49
CA SER A 156 -8.22 3.03 -1.32
C SER A 156 -9.74 3.10 -1.30
N LEU A 157 -10.35 4.09 -0.63
CA LEU A 157 -11.80 4.30 -0.67
C LEU A 157 -12.30 4.66 -2.09
N MET A 158 -11.56 5.48 -2.83
CA MET A 158 -11.89 5.79 -4.23
C MET A 158 -11.83 4.53 -5.10
N TYR A 159 -10.82 3.69 -4.89
CA TYR A 159 -10.66 2.42 -5.59
C TYR A 159 -11.78 1.42 -5.24
N ILE A 160 -12.19 1.34 -3.96
CA ILE A 160 -13.35 0.56 -3.52
C ILE A 160 -14.62 1.08 -4.17
N LYS A 161 -14.88 2.40 -4.14
CA LYS A 161 -16.05 3.03 -4.75
C LYS A 161 -16.18 2.68 -6.24
N LYS A 162 -15.06 2.66 -6.98
CA LYS A 162 -15.06 2.36 -8.41
C LYS A 162 -15.32 0.89 -8.72
N HIS A 163 -14.65 -0.04 -8.03
CA HIS A 163 -14.70 -1.47 -8.38
C HIS A 163 -15.77 -2.24 -7.62
N ASN A 164 -16.07 -1.85 -6.38
CA ASN A 164 -17.01 -2.50 -5.48
C ASN A 164 -17.88 -1.45 -4.73
N PRO A 165 -18.71 -0.65 -5.43
CA PRO A 165 -19.48 0.42 -4.80
C PRO A 165 -20.38 -0.06 -3.65
N ASP A 166 -20.96 -1.26 -3.76
CA ASP A 166 -21.80 -1.87 -2.72
C ASP A 166 -21.04 -2.22 -1.44
N LYS A 167 -19.69 -2.18 -1.48
CA LYS A 167 -18.80 -2.43 -0.35
C LYS A 167 -18.09 -1.15 0.11
N LEU A 168 -18.50 0.02 -0.36
CA LEU A 168 -17.98 1.29 0.14
C LEU A 168 -18.43 1.45 1.60
N PRO A 169 -17.51 1.51 2.58
CA PRO A 169 -17.91 1.74 3.96
C PRO A 169 -18.56 3.11 4.13
N THR A 170 -19.46 3.23 5.10
CA THR A 170 -20.03 4.51 5.48
C THR A 170 -18.97 5.37 6.13
N ILE A 171 -18.86 6.63 5.71
CA ILE A 171 -17.79 7.53 6.18
C ILE A 171 -18.33 8.51 7.21
N PHE A 172 -17.64 8.59 8.34
CA PHE A 172 -17.85 9.59 9.38
C PHE A 172 -16.63 10.48 9.51
N ILE A 173 -16.84 11.78 9.70
CA ILE A 173 -15.78 12.72 10.12
C ILE A 173 -16.06 13.10 11.57
N PHE A 174 -15.11 12.80 12.45
CA PHE A 174 -15.15 13.23 13.85
C PHE A 174 -14.40 14.55 14.02
N ASP A 175 -15.12 15.60 14.43
CA ASP A 175 -14.53 16.90 14.74
C ASP A 175 -14.14 16.96 16.22
N THR A 176 -12.83 17.01 16.46
CA THR A 176 -12.27 17.09 17.83
C THR A 176 -12.56 18.39 18.58
N THR A 177 -12.98 19.44 17.88
CA THR A 177 -13.37 20.74 18.47
C THR A 177 -14.79 20.69 18.97
N LEU A 178 -15.68 20.08 18.19
CA LEU A 178 -17.10 19.96 18.52
C LEU A 178 -17.40 18.70 19.35
N GLY A 179 -16.51 17.71 19.34
CA GLY A 179 -16.71 16.43 20.02
C GLY A 179 -17.86 15.63 19.43
N CYS A 180 -18.11 15.77 18.13
CA CYS A 180 -19.20 15.10 17.44
C CYS A 180 -18.76 14.56 16.08
N ALA A 181 -19.55 13.61 15.57
CA ALA A 181 -19.34 12.99 14.28
C ALA A 181 -20.43 13.40 13.30
N GLN A 182 -20.03 13.55 12.04
CA GLN A 182 -20.94 13.76 10.92
C GLN A 182 -20.76 12.65 9.90
N GLN A 183 -21.85 12.00 9.51
CA GLN A 183 -21.86 11.09 8.38
C GLN A 183 -21.70 11.89 7.08
N MET A 184 -20.80 11.43 6.22
CA MET A 184 -20.53 12.03 4.93
C MET A 184 -21.29 11.30 3.81
N PRO A 185 -21.79 12.01 2.79
CA PRO A 185 -22.38 11.36 1.62
C PRO A 185 -21.30 10.66 0.78
N ASP A 186 -21.65 9.67 -0.04
CA ASP A 186 -20.70 8.96 -0.93
C ASP A 186 -20.01 9.88 -1.95
N SER A 187 -20.60 11.04 -2.24
CA SER A 187 -19.99 12.10 -3.05
C SER A 187 -18.81 12.78 -2.36
N PHE A 188 -18.60 12.54 -1.07
CA PHE A 188 -17.40 12.95 -0.34
C PHE A 188 -16.14 12.32 -0.93
N ILE A 189 -16.22 11.05 -1.34
CA ILE A 189 -15.12 10.36 -2.00
C ILE A 189 -15.15 10.68 -3.50
N PRO A 190 -14.08 11.26 -4.08
CA PRO A 190 -14.04 11.56 -5.50
C PRO A 190 -14.09 10.30 -6.36
N ASP A 191 -14.57 10.42 -7.59
CA ASP A 191 -14.49 9.34 -8.57
C ASP A 191 -13.07 9.22 -9.15
N VAL A 192 -12.65 8.01 -9.49
CA VAL A 192 -11.34 7.76 -10.12
C VAL A 192 -11.50 7.82 -11.65
N PRO A 193 -10.79 8.73 -12.36
CA PRO A 193 -10.74 8.72 -13.81
C PRO A 193 -10.18 7.39 -14.37
N ASP A 194 -10.64 6.96 -15.54
CA ASP A 194 -10.25 5.66 -16.12
C ASP A 194 -8.75 5.52 -16.39
N GLU A 195 -8.09 6.61 -16.77
CA GLU A 195 -6.65 6.62 -16.98
C GLU A 195 -5.86 6.47 -15.67
N VAL A 196 -6.38 7.01 -14.56
CA VAL A 196 -5.77 6.89 -13.23
C VAL A 196 -6.02 5.49 -12.66
N ASP A 197 -7.22 4.96 -12.86
CA ASP A 197 -7.62 3.63 -12.39
C ASP A 197 -6.72 2.52 -12.94
N LYS A 198 -6.38 2.58 -14.23
CA LYS A 198 -5.45 1.61 -14.84
C LYS A 198 -4.10 1.57 -14.14
N GLU A 199 -3.56 2.71 -13.72
CA GLU A 199 -2.32 2.71 -12.93
C GLU A 199 -2.57 2.22 -11.51
N LEU A 200 -3.63 2.65 -10.83
CA LEU A 200 -3.93 2.19 -9.47
C LEU A 200 -4.02 0.66 -9.39
N VAL A 201 -4.69 0.02 -10.36
CA VAL A 201 -4.72 -1.44 -10.47
C VAL A 201 -3.30 -2.01 -10.52
N ARG A 202 -2.41 -1.45 -11.32
CA ARG A 202 -1.01 -1.90 -11.41
C ARG A 202 -0.24 -1.66 -10.10
N TYR A 203 -0.46 -0.54 -9.42
CA TYR A 203 0.14 -0.27 -8.11
C TYR A 203 -0.27 -1.30 -7.06
N PHE A 204 -1.58 -1.59 -6.95
CA PHE A 204 -2.07 -2.62 -6.03
C PHE A 204 -1.53 -4.01 -6.43
N CYS A 205 -1.62 -4.39 -7.71
CA CYS A 205 -1.15 -5.70 -8.16
C CYS A 205 0.36 -5.91 -7.96
N ASN A 206 1.18 -4.88 -8.13
CA ASN A 206 2.64 -4.99 -8.09
C ASN A 206 3.26 -4.61 -6.75
N SER A 207 2.47 -4.13 -5.77
CA SER A 207 2.98 -3.74 -4.44
C SER A 207 2.40 -4.57 -3.31
N ASP A 208 1.30 -5.28 -3.56
CA ASP A 208 0.63 -6.07 -2.56
C ASP A 208 1.45 -7.32 -2.18
N PHE A 209 2.03 -7.28 -0.97
CA PHE A 209 2.81 -8.36 -0.36
C PHE A 209 2.10 -9.73 -0.32
N MET A 210 0.77 -9.78 -0.45
CA MET A 210 -0.03 -11.00 -0.35
C MET A 210 -0.54 -11.52 -1.70
N SER A 211 -0.64 -10.69 -2.75
CA SER A 211 -1.25 -11.08 -4.03
C SER A 211 -0.31 -11.03 -5.24
N GLY A 212 0.75 -10.23 -5.20
CA GLY A 212 1.72 -10.13 -6.29
C GLY A 212 3.05 -9.55 -5.80
N GLY A 213 4.07 -10.41 -5.71
CA GLY A 213 5.43 -9.98 -5.40
C GLY A 213 6.11 -9.34 -6.61
N VAL A 214 7.27 -8.72 -6.37
CA VAL A 214 8.18 -8.11 -7.39
C VAL A 214 8.55 -9.04 -8.57
N GLU A 215 8.20 -10.31 -8.48
CA GLU A 215 8.45 -11.34 -9.49
C GLU A 215 7.69 -11.10 -10.80
N SER A 216 6.54 -10.41 -10.78
CA SER A 216 5.88 -9.94 -12.00
C SER A 216 6.66 -8.82 -12.69
N LEU A 217 7.52 -8.09 -11.95
CA LEU A 217 8.25 -6.94 -12.49
C LEU A 217 9.35 -7.37 -13.45
N ALA A 218 10.09 -8.45 -13.14
CA ALA A 218 11.21 -8.88 -13.98
C ALA A 218 10.78 -9.33 -15.40
N PRO A 219 9.77 -10.20 -15.58
CA PRO A 219 9.22 -10.52 -16.89
C PRO A 219 8.70 -9.29 -17.63
N MET A 220 7.96 -8.39 -16.95
CA MET A 220 7.44 -7.17 -17.57
C MET A 220 8.56 -6.21 -18.01
N ARG A 221 9.66 -6.12 -17.25
CA ARG A 221 10.87 -5.38 -17.64
C ARG A 221 11.55 -5.98 -18.86
N LEU A 222 11.63 -7.31 -18.94
CA LEU A 222 12.17 -8.01 -20.10
C LEU A 222 11.28 -7.76 -21.34
N PHE A 223 9.97 -7.87 -21.20
CA PHE A 223 9.04 -7.60 -22.30
C PHE A 223 9.14 -6.16 -22.81
N ARG A 224 9.42 -5.18 -21.95
CA ARG A 224 9.66 -3.79 -22.38
C ARG A 224 10.87 -3.64 -23.32
N GLN A 225 11.82 -4.57 -23.30
CA GLN A 225 13.01 -4.53 -24.16
C GLN A 225 12.78 -5.17 -25.54
N LEU A 226 11.66 -5.88 -25.73
CA LEU A 226 11.33 -6.56 -26.97
C LEU A 226 10.79 -5.59 -28.03
N SER A 227 10.96 -5.95 -29.30
CA SER A 227 10.35 -5.22 -30.42
C SER A 227 8.83 -5.41 -30.46
N ASP A 228 8.11 -4.53 -31.17
CA ASP A 228 6.67 -4.67 -31.37
C ASP A 228 6.31 -6.01 -32.04
N GLU A 229 7.15 -6.48 -32.97
CA GLU A 229 6.99 -7.76 -33.67
C GLU A 229 7.15 -8.94 -32.70
N GLU A 230 8.17 -8.91 -31.83
CA GLU A 230 8.39 -9.94 -30.81
C GLU A 230 7.25 -9.96 -29.78
N LEU A 231 6.73 -8.78 -29.40
CA LEU A 231 5.58 -8.67 -28.50
C LEU A 231 4.32 -9.28 -29.10
N GLU A 232 4.03 -9.03 -30.38
CA GLU A 232 2.86 -9.57 -31.08
C GLU A 232 2.95 -11.07 -31.33
N GLU A 233 4.12 -11.57 -31.73
CA GLU A 233 4.30 -12.97 -32.12
C GLU A 233 4.50 -13.91 -30.94
N ILE A 234 5.16 -13.45 -29.86
CA ILE A 234 5.59 -14.30 -28.75
C ILE A 234 4.77 -14.03 -27.50
N VAL A 235 4.68 -12.77 -27.07
CA VAL A 235 4.14 -12.42 -25.75
C VAL A 235 2.61 -12.40 -25.75
N LEU A 236 2.00 -11.73 -26.74
CA LEU A 236 0.57 -11.54 -26.82
C LEU A 236 -0.23 -12.86 -26.90
N PRO A 237 0.17 -13.86 -27.72
CA PRO A 237 -0.54 -15.13 -27.77
C PRO A 237 -0.44 -15.88 -26.44
N HIS A 238 0.72 -15.85 -25.78
CA HIS A 238 0.92 -16.51 -24.51
C HIS A 238 0.09 -15.86 -23.39
N MET A 239 0.07 -14.52 -23.31
CA MET A 239 -0.76 -13.79 -22.35
C MET A 239 -2.25 -14.07 -22.55
N ASN A 240 -2.73 -14.04 -23.80
CA ASN A 240 -4.12 -14.32 -24.11
C ASN A 240 -4.50 -15.77 -23.78
N MET A 241 -3.61 -16.73 -24.06
CA MET A 241 -3.78 -18.12 -23.68
C MET A 241 -3.86 -18.29 -22.15
N LEU A 242 -2.95 -17.65 -21.40
CA LEU A 242 -2.94 -17.69 -19.93
C LEU A 242 -4.21 -17.09 -19.34
N MET A 243 -4.66 -15.92 -19.84
CA MET A 243 -5.91 -15.30 -19.42
C MET A 243 -7.10 -16.22 -19.69
N GLN A 244 -7.20 -16.80 -20.89
CA GLN A 244 -8.26 -17.76 -21.23
C GLN A 244 -8.23 -18.99 -20.31
N THR A 245 -7.04 -19.50 -19.99
CA THR A 245 -6.86 -20.67 -19.12
C THR A 245 -7.25 -20.38 -17.67
N MET A 246 -6.91 -19.20 -17.15
CA MET A 246 -7.34 -18.78 -15.81
C MET A 246 -8.86 -18.59 -15.75
N MET A 247 -9.47 -18.03 -16.80
CA MET A 247 -10.91 -17.77 -16.86
C MET A 247 -11.76 -19.04 -16.97
N THR A 248 -11.27 -20.14 -17.55
CA THR A 248 -12.02 -21.40 -17.62
C THR A 248 -12.07 -22.15 -16.28
N GLY A 249 -11.20 -21.81 -15.32
CA GLY A 249 -11.16 -22.38 -13.98
C GLY A 249 -12.07 -21.71 -12.95
N PHE A 250 -12.49 -20.46 -13.17
CA PHE A 250 -13.41 -19.74 -12.27
C PHE A 250 -14.84 -19.78 -12.86
N SER A 251 -15.76 -20.43 -12.15
CA SER A 251 -17.13 -20.71 -12.62
C SER A 251 -18.04 -19.48 -12.75
N ASP A 252 -17.57 -18.28 -12.36
CA ASP A 252 -18.36 -17.06 -12.43
C ASP A 252 -18.02 -16.24 -13.68
N LYS A 253 -19.01 -16.23 -14.58
CA LYS A 253 -19.06 -15.57 -15.89
C LYS A 253 -19.08 -14.03 -15.78
N HIS A 254 -18.04 -13.41 -15.25
CA HIS A 254 -17.73 -12.05 -15.64
C HIS A 254 -16.85 -12.11 -16.89
N SER A 255 -17.47 -11.95 -18.05
CA SER A 255 -16.77 -11.90 -19.32
C SER A 255 -15.89 -10.66 -19.37
N LEU A 256 -14.60 -10.83 -19.05
CA LEU A 256 -13.56 -10.02 -19.65
C LEU A 256 -13.48 -10.43 -21.12
N ASP A 257 -14.48 -10.03 -21.90
CA ASP A 257 -14.53 -10.22 -23.34
C ASP A 257 -13.46 -9.33 -23.98
N GLY A 258 -12.26 -9.89 -24.15
CA GLY A 258 -11.21 -9.22 -24.89
C GLY A 258 -9.87 -9.93 -24.77
N ASN A 259 -9.36 -10.41 -25.90
CA ASN A 259 -7.93 -10.64 -26.02
C ASN A 259 -7.21 -9.31 -25.80
N THR A 260 -6.15 -9.31 -25.01
CA THR A 260 -5.23 -8.18 -24.90
C THR A 260 -4.69 -7.87 -26.30
N THR A 261 -4.73 -6.59 -26.67
CA THR A 261 -4.16 -6.07 -27.92
C THR A 261 -2.75 -5.53 -27.71
N LEU A 262 -1.93 -5.44 -28.76
CA LEU A 262 -0.59 -4.85 -28.65
C LEU A 262 -0.61 -3.43 -28.03
N PRO A 263 -1.49 -2.49 -28.44
CA PRO A 263 -1.54 -1.17 -27.82
C PRO A 263 -1.82 -1.21 -26.31
N GLN A 264 -2.69 -2.12 -25.86
CA GLN A 264 -2.97 -2.31 -24.44
C GLN A 264 -1.76 -2.89 -23.70
N LEU A 265 -1.09 -3.88 -24.29
CA LEU A 265 0.14 -4.46 -23.73
C LEU A 265 1.23 -3.40 -23.61
N LYS A 266 1.49 -2.62 -24.66
CA LYS A 266 2.48 -1.53 -24.64
C LYS A 266 2.16 -0.47 -23.59
N SER A 267 0.89 -0.07 -23.50
CA SER A 267 0.43 0.85 -22.45
C SER A 267 0.62 0.28 -21.04
N SER A 268 0.50 -1.05 -20.86
CA SER A 268 0.82 -1.69 -19.59
C SER A 268 2.32 -1.68 -19.33
N LEU A 269 3.12 -2.11 -20.30
CA LEU A 269 4.58 -2.15 -20.20
C LEU A 269 5.18 -0.77 -19.93
N SER A 270 4.55 0.33 -20.32
CA SER A 270 5.01 1.70 -20.03
C SER A 270 4.76 2.18 -18.59
N SER A 271 4.09 1.39 -17.74
CA SER A 271 3.81 1.80 -16.35
C SER A 271 5.09 1.97 -15.52
N HIS A 272 5.09 2.98 -14.65
CA HIS A 272 6.17 3.27 -13.71
C HIS A 272 6.46 2.11 -12.75
N THR A 273 5.44 1.33 -12.41
CA THR A 273 5.56 0.20 -11.48
C THR A 273 6.58 -0.84 -11.96
N TYR A 274 6.91 -0.85 -13.27
CA TYR A 274 7.94 -1.72 -13.85
C TYR A 274 9.33 -1.08 -13.91
N ASP A 275 9.52 0.17 -13.50
CA ASP A 275 10.84 0.81 -13.47
C ASP A 275 11.66 0.27 -12.29
N LEU A 276 13.00 0.28 -12.40
CA LEU A 276 13.88 -0.04 -11.26
C LEU A 276 13.72 1.00 -10.14
N SER A 277 13.57 2.26 -10.52
CA SER A 277 13.35 3.38 -9.61
C SER A 277 12.14 3.21 -8.68
N PHE A 278 11.09 2.50 -9.11
CA PHE A 278 9.92 2.23 -8.27
C PHE A 278 10.25 1.39 -7.02
N VAL A 279 11.22 0.48 -7.15
CA VAL A 279 11.66 -0.43 -6.09
C VAL A 279 12.87 0.13 -5.33
N GLU A 280 13.75 0.83 -6.04
CA GLU A 280 15.06 1.24 -5.52
C GLU A 280 15.08 2.67 -4.97
N ASN A 281 14.40 3.62 -5.62
CA ASN A 281 14.47 5.01 -5.17
C ASN A 281 13.72 5.19 -3.86
N ARG A 282 14.32 5.92 -2.93
CA ARG A 282 13.71 6.28 -1.65
C ARG A 282 13.01 7.63 -1.76
N LEU A 283 11.88 7.76 -1.07
CA LEU A 283 11.14 9.00 -1.00
C LEU A 283 11.39 9.65 0.36
N ILE A 284 11.88 10.89 0.34
CA ILE A 284 12.10 11.71 1.54
C ILE A 284 11.18 12.94 1.50
N VAL A 285 10.47 13.18 2.59
CA VAL A 285 9.55 14.31 2.72
C VAL A 285 10.18 15.35 3.63
N CYS A 286 10.50 16.52 3.10
CA CYS A 286 11.05 17.66 3.86
C CYS A 286 9.99 18.25 4.80
N PRO A 287 10.14 18.17 6.13
CA PRO A 287 9.15 18.71 7.08
C PRO A 287 8.88 20.21 6.97
N ASP A 288 9.83 20.98 6.43
CA ASP A 288 9.73 22.43 6.26
C ASP A 288 9.17 22.85 4.89
N CYS A 289 9.45 22.09 3.82
CA CYS A 289 8.94 22.41 2.48
C CYS A 289 7.59 21.76 2.20
N PHE A 290 7.33 20.62 2.81
CA PHE A 290 6.13 19.84 2.55
C PHE A 290 4.88 20.65 2.87
N ASN A 291 3.94 20.68 1.93
CA ASN A 291 2.72 21.49 2.03
C ASN A 291 1.96 21.13 3.32
N LYS A 292 1.57 22.17 4.05
CA LYS A 292 0.72 22.07 5.23
C LYS A 292 -0.61 22.74 4.92
N GLY A 293 -1.71 22.18 5.41
CA GLY A 293 -3.06 22.70 5.20
C GLY A 293 -3.71 22.23 3.90
N THR A 294 -3.33 21.07 3.39
CA THR A 294 -4.07 20.40 2.32
C THR A 294 -5.49 20.14 2.82
N THR A 295 -6.48 20.54 2.05
CA THR A 295 -7.89 20.39 2.38
C THR A 295 -8.51 19.27 1.55
N ILE A 296 -9.68 18.79 1.98
CA ILE A 296 -10.47 17.85 1.16
C ILE A 296 -10.77 18.40 -0.25
N ASN A 297 -10.93 19.72 -0.41
CA ASN A 297 -11.19 20.33 -1.71
C ASN A 297 -9.98 20.21 -2.64
N ASP A 298 -8.76 20.19 -2.09
CA ASP A 298 -7.55 19.95 -2.86
C ASP A 298 -7.48 18.49 -3.34
N PHE A 299 -7.99 17.55 -2.55
CA PHE A 299 -8.09 16.11 -2.90
C PHE A 299 -9.09 15.81 -4.02
N GLN A 300 -10.11 16.66 -4.17
CA GLN A 300 -11.11 16.50 -5.23
C GLN A 300 -10.56 16.84 -6.63
N GLN A 301 -9.34 17.36 -6.73
CA GLN A 301 -8.71 17.69 -8.01
C GLN A 301 -7.98 16.47 -8.59
N VAL A 302 -8.19 16.16 -9.88
CA VAL A 302 -7.55 15.02 -10.56
C VAL A 302 -6.01 15.10 -10.53
N SER A 303 -5.46 16.31 -10.57
CA SER A 303 -4.01 16.56 -10.47
C SER A 303 -3.43 16.04 -9.15
N PHE A 304 -4.22 16.00 -8.08
CA PHE A 304 -3.77 15.59 -6.76
C PHE A 304 -3.38 14.10 -6.71
N ILE A 305 -4.25 13.22 -7.21
CA ILE A 305 -4.02 11.76 -7.21
C ILE A 305 -2.75 11.40 -7.99
N ARG A 306 -2.50 12.12 -9.09
CA ARG A 306 -1.33 11.92 -9.96
C ARG A 306 -0.05 12.41 -9.28
N SER A 307 -0.09 13.59 -8.69
CA SER A 307 1.12 14.26 -8.18
C SER A 307 1.64 13.60 -6.91
N TYR A 308 0.77 13.33 -5.94
CA TYR A 308 1.22 13.05 -4.57
C TYR A 308 1.75 11.63 -4.36
N MET A 309 1.09 10.64 -4.96
CA MET A 309 1.48 9.23 -4.85
C MET A 309 2.30 8.75 -6.08
N ASN A 310 2.79 9.69 -6.90
CA ASN A 310 3.51 9.43 -8.15
C ASN A 310 2.74 8.61 -9.19
N VAL A 311 1.41 8.60 -9.12
CA VAL A 311 0.61 7.80 -10.05
C VAL A 311 0.82 8.36 -11.46
N ASN A 312 1.61 7.64 -12.29
CA ASN A 312 2.13 7.97 -13.63
C ASN A 312 3.58 8.51 -13.76
N ASN A 313 4.47 8.33 -12.77
CA ASN A 313 5.86 8.81 -12.85
C ASN A 313 5.98 10.33 -13.06
N GLU A 314 4.98 11.09 -12.59
CA GLU A 314 4.96 12.54 -12.73
C GLU A 314 5.72 13.25 -11.60
N LEU A 315 6.24 12.54 -10.57
CA LEU A 315 7.05 13.14 -9.49
C LEU A 315 8.31 13.81 -10.04
N THR A 316 8.15 15.05 -10.43
CA THR A 316 9.21 16.03 -10.55
C THR A 316 9.26 16.82 -9.24
N PRO A 317 10.44 17.18 -8.70
CA PRO A 317 10.56 18.07 -7.54
C PRO A 317 9.78 19.40 -7.69
N SER A 318 9.39 19.76 -8.91
CA SER A 318 8.52 20.89 -9.24
C SER A 318 7.03 20.72 -8.93
N GLN A 319 6.52 19.50 -8.74
CA GLN A 319 5.06 19.25 -8.66
C GLN A 319 4.53 18.98 -7.25
N VAL A 320 5.28 18.28 -6.39
CA VAL A 320 4.90 18.14 -4.96
C VAL A 320 5.99 18.75 -4.09
N LYS A 321 5.72 19.96 -3.62
CA LYS A 321 6.66 20.72 -2.79
C LYS A 321 7.09 19.88 -1.59
N GLY A 322 8.41 19.73 -1.43
CA GLY A 322 9.02 19.06 -0.28
C GLY A 322 9.14 17.54 -0.39
N VAL A 323 8.58 16.87 -1.40
CA VAL A 323 8.88 15.44 -1.65
C VAL A 323 10.10 15.35 -2.57
N ASN A 324 11.10 14.56 -2.17
CA ASN A 324 12.33 14.37 -2.95
C ASN A 324 12.56 12.88 -3.18
N ILE A 325 13.05 12.56 -4.38
CA ILE A 325 13.46 11.22 -4.78
C ILE A 325 14.97 11.12 -4.53
N ILE A 326 15.38 10.08 -3.80
CA ILE A 326 16.78 9.77 -3.49
C ILE A 326 17.13 8.45 -4.17
N ILE A 327 18.05 8.51 -5.12
CA ILE A 327 18.59 7.31 -5.79
C ILE A 327 19.51 6.52 -4.84
N PRO A 328 19.75 5.22 -5.07
CA PRO A 328 20.57 4.39 -4.19
C PRO A 328 21.94 4.98 -3.83
N GLU A 329 22.67 5.53 -4.80
CA GLU A 329 24.01 6.08 -4.59
C GLU A 329 24.00 7.36 -3.73
N ASP A 330 22.90 8.13 -3.76
CA ASP A 330 22.73 9.28 -2.89
C ASP A 330 22.29 8.84 -1.49
N MET A 331 21.48 7.79 -1.39
CA MET A 331 21.07 7.22 -0.11
C MET A 331 22.27 6.70 0.67
N GLU A 332 23.19 5.98 0.03
CA GLU A 332 24.45 5.53 0.65
C GLU A 332 25.25 6.70 1.23
N ARG A 333 25.43 7.77 0.44
CA ARG A 333 26.14 8.98 0.88
C ARG A 333 25.44 9.67 2.05
N ILE A 334 24.11 9.70 2.06
CA ILE A 334 23.29 10.28 3.13
C ILE A 334 23.44 9.46 4.43
N ILE A 335 23.41 8.13 4.34
CA ILE A 335 23.60 7.22 5.47
C ILE A 335 25.00 7.37 6.06
N GLU A 336 26.04 7.38 5.21
CA GLU A 336 27.43 7.56 5.64
C GLU A 336 27.66 8.89 6.39
N ARG A 337 27.06 9.97 5.88
CA ARG A 337 27.16 11.31 6.48
C ARG A 337 26.24 11.50 7.69
N LYS A 338 25.21 10.65 7.83
CA LYS A 338 24.10 10.80 8.78
C LYS A 338 23.39 12.16 8.67
N GLU A 339 23.43 12.75 7.48
CA GLU A 339 22.91 14.09 7.20
C GLU A 339 22.28 14.13 5.81
N TRP A 340 21.12 14.79 5.72
CA TRP A 340 20.48 15.16 4.47
C TRP A 340 20.19 16.66 4.45
N GLU A 341 20.49 17.32 3.33
CA GLU A 341 20.14 18.72 3.10
C GLU A 341 19.01 18.78 2.07
N CYS A 342 17.90 19.43 2.43
CA CYS A 342 16.79 19.59 1.50
C CYS A 342 17.22 20.47 0.31
N PRO A 343 17.09 20.01 -0.95
CA PRO A 343 17.54 20.78 -2.11
C PRO A 343 16.68 22.04 -2.36
N SER A 344 15.49 22.13 -1.77
CA SER A 344 14.59 23.28 -1.94
C SER A 344 14.76 24.39 -0.90
N CYS A 345 15.00 24.04 0.37
CA CYS A 345 15.12 25.03 1.47
C CYS A 345 16.46 25.03 2.17
N HIS A 346 17.40 24.17 1.79
CA HIS A 346 18.72 24.02 2.39
C HIS A 346 18.72 23.70 3.89
N THR A 347 17.57 23.32 4.45
CA THR A 347 17.52 22.86 5.84
C THR A 347 18.20 21.50 5.95
N LYS A 348 19.06 21.37 6.95
CA LYS A 348 19.79 20.14 7.26
C LYS A 348 19.03 19.30 8.28
N TYR A 349 18.98 18.00 7.99
CA TYR A 349 18.32 17.00 8.82
C TYR A 349 19.33 15.91 9.18
N CYS A 350 19.27 15.45 10.41
CA CYS A 350 19.99 14.26 10.86
C CYS A 350 19.23 13.02 10.39
N ILE A 351 19.97 12.07 9.84
CA ILE A 351 19.44 10.74 9.50
C ILE A 351 19.84 9.78 10.60
N GLN A 352 18.85 9.11 11.17
CA GLN A 352 19.05 8.13 12.22
C GLN A 352 18.45 6.79 11.80
N GLU A 353 19.20 5.72 12.03
CA GLU A 353 18.65 4.38 11.96
C GLU A 353 17.78 4.15 13.22
N ASN A 354 16.54 3.75 13.00
CA ASN A 354 15.61 3.39 14.06
C ASN A 354 15.86 1.94 14.48
N THR A 355 16.76 1.76 15.43
CA THR A 355 17.14 0.43 15.96
C THR A 355 16.06 -0.22 16.82
N ASP A 356 15.08 0.57 17.27
CA ASP A 356 13.96 0.07 18.08
C ASP A 356 12.87 -0.58 17.22
N THR A 357 12.89 -0.32 15.92
CA THR A 357 11.93 -0.86 14.95
C THR A 357 12.64 -1.85 14.03
N LEU A 358 12.59 -3.13 14.40
CA LEU A 358 12.96 -4.21 13.48
C LEU A 358 11.88 -4.34 12.42
N LEU A 359 12.24 -4.04 11.19
CA LEU A 359 11.40 -4.26 10.04
C LEU A 359 11.88 -5.49 9.29
N SER A 360 11.02 -6.49 9.22
CA SER A 360 11.27 -7.70 8.47
C SER A 360 10.27 -7.79 7.32
N MET A 361 10.78 -7.88 6.08
CA MET A 361 9.98 -8.16 4.89
C MET A 361 9.98 -9.67 4.63
N TRP A 362 8.79 -10.22 4.43
CA TRP A 362 8.61 -11.60 4.02
C TRP A 362 8.59 -11.67 2.50
N TRP A 363 9.52 -12.41 1.95
CA TRP A 363 9.59 -12.71 0.53
C TRP A 363 8.91 -14.07 0.28
N PRO A 364 7.92 -14.13 -0.63
CA PRO A 364 7.22 -15.38 -0.89
C PRO A 364 8.16 -16.42 -1.49
N ILE A 365 7.95 -17.70 -1.18
CA ILE A 365 8.67 -18.77 -1.88
C ILE A 365 7.91 -19.07 -3.16
N ARG A 366 8.57 -18.93 -4.32
CA ARG A 366 7.98 -19.28 -5.63
C ARG A 366 8.82 -20.29 -6.34
N ALA A 367 8.18 -21.30 -6.92
CA ALA A 367 8.91 -22.34 -7.66
C ALA A 367 10.03 -23.01 -6.81
N GLY A 368 9.86 -23.08 -5.49
CA GLY A 368 10.89 -23.58 -4.58
C GLY A 368 12.12 -22.66 -4.41
N ARG A 369 12.06 -21.42 -4.91
CA ARG A 369 13.12 -20.41 -4.83
C ARG A 369 12.74 -19.35 -3.82
N TYR A 370 13.73 -18.89 -3.07
CA TYR A 370 13.62 -17.68 -2.28
C TYR A 370 13.70 -16.48 -3.22
N THR A 371 12.73 -15.58 -3.11
CA THR A 371 12.63 -14.44 -4.03
C THR A 371 13.10 -13.12 -3.44
N GLY A 372 13.54 -13.16 -2.18
CA GLY A 372 14.22 -12.04 -1.55
C GLY A 372 15.67 -11.90 -2.00
N PRO A 373 16.28 -10.73 -1.75
CA PRO A 373 17.69 -10.50 -2.01
C PRO A 373 18.55 -11.57 -1.31
N ASP A 374 19.64 -11.96 -1.96
CA ASP A 374 20.54 -13.04 -1.49
C ASP A 374 19.84 -14.38 -1.20
N ASN A 375 18.70 -14.64 -1.84
CA ASN A 375 17.85 -15.81 -1.59
C ASN A 375 17.35 -15.87 -0.13
N CYS A 376 16.97 -14.75 0.48
CA CYS A 376 16.34 -14.76 1.79
C CYS A 376 14.79 -14.92 1.71
N ILE A 377 14.21 -15.56 2.74
CA ILE A 377 12.75 -15.57 2.97
C ILE A 377 12.33 -14.36 3.80
N ILE A 378 13.22 -13.92 4.69
CA ILE A 378 13.01 -12.78 5.56
C ILE A 378 14.19 -11.85 5.37
N GLU A 379 13.92 -10.66 4.89
CA GLU A 379 14.90 -9.58 4.79
C GLU A 379 14.68 -8.63 5.96
N ASN A 380 15.73 -8.34 6.73
CA ASN A 380 15.69 -7.26 7.69
C ASN A 380 16.10 -5.97 6.98
N ILE A 381 15.19 -5.01 6.96
CA ILE A 381 15.38 -3.74 6.26
C ILE A 381 15.68 -2.68 7.31
N PRO A 382 16.84 -2.01 7.24
CA PRO A 382 17.14 -0.91 8.14
C PRO A 382 16.13 0.22 7.92
N VAL A 383 15.54 0.71 9.01
CA VAL A 383 14.57 1.79 8.99
C VAL A 383 15.32 3.09 9.28
N TYR A 384 15.34 4.01 8.33
CA TYR A 384 15.93 5.33 8.51
C TYR A 384 14.85 6.39 8.67
N GLU A 385 15.05 7.30 9.61
CA GLU A 385 14.17 8.44 9.86
C GLU A 385 14.94 9.76 9.80
N ILE A 386 14.25 10.83 9.39
CA ILE A 386 14.78 12.20 9.43
C ILE A 386 14.39 12.91 10.73
N LYS A 387 15.37 13.56 11.37
CA LYS A 387 15.14 14.47 12.49
C LYS A 387 15.73 15.84 12.17
N LYS A 388 14.97 16.90 12.44
CA LYS A 388 15.48 18.26 12.27
C LYS A 388 16.64 18.47 13.26
N LEU A 389 17.78 18.94 12.75
CA LEU A 389 18.88 19.37 13.61
C LEU A 389 18.40 20.62 14.35
N ASN A 390 18.31 20.56 15.69
CA ASN A 390 18.06 21.76 16.47
C ASN A 390 19.29 22.67 16.30
N SER A 391 19.10 23.79 15.61
CA SER A 391 20.08 24.86 15.45
C SER A 391 20.32 25.60 16.75
#